data_AF-A0AAD7P569-F1
#
_entry.id   AF-A0AAD7P569-F1
#
_cell.length_a   1.000
_cell.length_b   1.000
_cell.length_c   1.000
_cell.angle_alpha   90.00
_cell.angle_beta   90.00
_cell.angle_gamma   90.00
#
_symmetry.space_group_name_H-M   'P 1'
#
loop_
_entity.id
_entity.type
_entity.pdbx_description
1 polymer ?
#
loop_
_entity_poly.entity_id
_entity_poly.type
_entity_poly.pdbx_seq_one_letter_code
_entity_poly.pdbx_strand_id
1 'polypeptide(L)'
;MQTTAGSYALVGSVVPRDAFVVQKLRDAKAVIIGKGSLSEWSGFRDLDAPGGWSARAIAAAANLVTVALGSETDGSILCPASANSVVGCKPTVGLTSRAGVIPISPRQDTVGAITRMVADAVHVLDIIAGTDPLDSATNDADKHKPQHGYKQHLISDGLSGKRLRILRTSPFFNFTGQFDSDYNTAYEKHFKTIKDNGGVLVDNLVIPNISTIIDFNLSGEKLALLAEFKIALKAYLEELTYTPVKSLSEIINFNKNNTEEVIDKIGQGPLLEAYKTDPTSPAVIKAISNLRNLSKQGFEKVINDNKLDALLIPGTDATPHNIFSIGGYPAITVPAGYDSDDFPFGLVFGGLKYTETTLIEIAYSFEQATLARRAPDVSAKLIRKVTDA
;
A
#
# COMPACT_ATOMS: atom_id res chain seq x y z
N MET A 1 0.94 19.03 -14.86
CA MET A 1 0.54 19.11 -13.43
C MET A 1 1.79 19.00 -12.59
N GLN A 2 1.88 19.74 -11.48
CA GLN A 2 3.02 19.67 -10.55
C GLN A 2 3.08 18.30 -9.85
N THR A 3 4.28 17.83 -9.51
CA THR A 3 4.51 16.58 -8.75
C THR A 3 5.37 16.90 -7.54
N THR A 4 4.73 17.08 -6.39
CA THR A 4 5.35 17.76 -5.24
C THR A 4 5.52 16.91 -3.99
N ALA A 5 5.00 15.67 -3.99
CA ALA A 5 4.84 14.86 -2.78
C ALA A 5 4.13 15.59 -1.62
N GLY A 6 3.29 16.59 -1.93
CA GLY A 6 2.63 17.44 -0.93
C GLY A 6 3.49 18.58 -0.39
N SER A 7 4.78 18.63 -0.72
CA SER A 7 5.73 19.60 -0.18
C SER A 7 5.79 20.88 -1.02
N TYR A 8 5.86 22.02 -0.36
CA TYR A 8 6.11 23.30 -1.01
C TYR A 8 7.52 23.38 -1.60
N ALA A 9 8.46 22.60 -1.07
CA ALA A 9 9.84 22.54 -1.56
C ALA A 9 9.96 22.08 -3.02
N LEU A 10 8.95 21.39 -3.56
CA LEU A 10 8.94 20.89 -4.95
C LEU A 10 7.97 21.66 -5.85
N VAL A 11 7.33 22.73 -5.35
CA VAL A 11 6.47 23.57 -6.18
C VAL A 11 7.33 24.29 -7.22
N GLY A 12 6.96 24.12 -8.50
CA GLY A 12 7.69 24.68 -9.63
C GLY A 12 8.66 23.69 -10.28
N SER A 13 8.90 22.53 -9.67
CA SER A 13 9.73 21.48 -10.28
C SER A 13 9.14 20.98 -11.60
N VAL A 14 10.02 20.71 -12.57
CA VAL A 14 9.68 20.23 -13.91
C VAL A 14 10.21 18.82 -14.08
N VAL A 15 9.30 17.85 -14.16
CA VAL A 15 9.61 16.46 -14.49
C VAL A 15 9.97 16.34 -15.97
N PRO A 16 10.95 15.49 -16.35
CA PRO A 16 11.38 15.38 -17.74
C PRO A 16 10.39 14.63 -18.63
N ARG A 17 9.46 13.86 -18.03
CA ARG A 17 8.51 12.98 -18.72
C ARG A 17 7.36 12.58 -17.79
N ASP A 18 6.29 12.04 -18.36
CA ASP A 18 5.27 11.32 -17.58
C ASP A 18 5.91 10.08 -16.91
N ALA A 19 5.47 9.75 -15.69
CA ALA A 19 5.82 8.48 -15.07
C ALA A 19 5.36 7.32 -15.97
N PHE A 20 6.10 6.21 -15.99
CA PHE A 20 5.84 5.11 -16.94
C PHE A 20 4.41 4.58 -16.86
N VAL A 21 3.90 4.38 -15.65
CA VAL A 21 2.50 3.98 -15.39
C VAL A 21 1.47 4.98 -15.92
N VAL A 22 1.79 6.29 -15.91
CA VAL A 22 0.93 7.35 -16.46
C VAL A 22 0.97 7.31 -17.99
N GLN A 23 2.15 7.11 -18.58
CA GLN A 23 2.29 6.94 -20.03
C GLN A 23 1.45 5.76 -20.53
N LYS A 24 1.53 4.59 -19.88
CA LYS A 24 0.71 3.42 -20.24
C LYS A 24 -0.79 3.70 -20.14
N LEU A 25 -1.23 4.42 -19.11
CA LEU A 25 -2.63 4.83 -18.98
C LEU A 25 -3.06 5.76 -20.14
N ARG A 26 -2.23 6.72 -20.53
CA ARG A 26 -2.51 7.59 -21.70
C ARG A 26 -2.55 6.81 -23.00
N ASP A 27 -1.64 5.85 -23.18
CA ASP A 27 -1.61 4.98 -24.37
C ASP A 27 -2.89 4.14 -24.46
N ALA A 28 -3.39 3.67 -23.31
CA ALA A 28 -4.68 3.03 -23.13
C ALA A 28 -5.89 4.01 -23.18
N LYS A 29 -5.67 5.29 -23.54
CA LYS A 29 -6.68 6.34 -23.72
C LYS A 29 -7.39 6.76 -22.43
N ALA A 30 -6.80 6.52 -21.26
CA ALA A 30 -7.32 7.05 -20.01
C ALA A 30 -7.16 8.59 -19.96
N VAL A 31 -8.17 9.26 -19.41
CA VAL A 31 -8.13 10.71 -19.17
C VAL A 31 -7.61 10.96 -17.75
N ILE A 32 -6.47 11.66 -17.64
CA ILE A 32 -5.90 12.01 -16.34
C ILE A 32 -6.51 13.34 -15.86
N ILE A 33 -7.42 13.26 -14.90
CA ILE A 33 -8.20 14.44 -14.47
C ILE A 33 -7.48 15.32 -13.43
N GLY A 34 -6.46 14.79 -12.74
CA GLY A 34 -5.83 15.53 -11.64
C GLY A 34 -4.81 14.73 -10.84
N LYS A 35 -4.36 15.35 -9.74
CA LYS A 35 -3.51 14.76 -8.70
C LYS A 35 -4.30 14.75 -7.40
N GLY A 36 -4.33 13.62 -6.69
CA GLY A 36 -4.85 13.56 -5.33
C GLY A 36 -3.78 14.03 -4.33
N SER A 37 -4.21 14.71 -3.28
CA SER A 37 -3.33 15.03 -2.14
C SER A 37 -2.85 13.76 -1.42
N LEU A 38 -1.79 13.87 -0.64
CA LEU A 38 -1.16 12.79 0.13
C LEU A 38 -0.53 13.35 1.41
N SER A 39 -0.34 12.49 2.41
CA SER A 39 0.51 12.81 3.55
C SER A 39 1.88 13.20 3.00
N GLU A 40 2.43 14.32 3.46
CA GLU A 40 3.60 14.90 2.84
C GLU A 40 4.79 13.92 2.86
N TRP A 41 5.53 13.85 1.75
CA TRP A 41 6.58 12.86 1.53
C TRP A 41 6.09 11.41 1.72
N SER A 42 4.82 11.16 1.39
CA SER A 42 4.15 9.86 1.57
C SER A 42 4.22 9.36 3.02
N GLY A 43 4.09 10.28 3.99
CA GLY A 43 4.19 10.01 5.43
C GLY A 43 5.62 10.04 5.97
N PHE A 44 6.63 10.18 5.11
CA PHE A 44 8.04 10.17 5.53
C PHE A 44 8.53 11.51 6.12
N ARG A 45 7.64 12.50 6.32
CA ARG A 45 7.93 13.69 7.13
C ARG A 45 7.53 13.52 8.59
N ASP A 46 6.51 12.70 8.85
CA ASP A 46 5.96 12.41 10.17
C ASP A 46 5.46 10.96 10.18
N LEU A 47 6.27 10.06 10.74
CA LEU A 47 5.98 8.62 10.80
C LEU A 47 4.93 8.28 11.86
N ASP A 48 4.56 9.24 12.72
CA ASP A 48 3.52 9.08 13.72
C ASP A 48 2.16 9.63 13.23
N ALA A 49 2.12 10.19 12.01
CA ALA A 49 0.89 10.64 11.39
C ALA A 49 -0.12 9.48 11.26
N PRO A 50 -1.41 9.71 11.58
CA PRO A 50 -2.41 8.65 11.51
C PRO A 50 -2.55 8.10 10.09
N GLY A 51 -2.72 6.78 10.00
CA GLY A 51 -3.07 6.10 8.77
C GLY A 51 -4.47 6.48 8.25
N GLY A 52 -4.87 5.88 7.13
CA GLY A 52 -6.25 5.93 6.64
C GLY A 52 -6.60 7.13 5.76
N TRP A 53 -5.98 8.31 5.96
CA TRP A 53 -6.27 9.47 5.12
C TRP A 53 -5.64 9.38 3.72
N SER A 54 -6.46 9.53 2.68
CA SER A 54 -5.98 9.60 1.28
C SER A 54 -7.02 10.23 0.37
N ALA A 55 -6.68 11.37 -0.25
CA ALA A 55 -7.56 12.01 -1.23
C ALA A 55 -7.89 11.09 -2.43
N ARG A 56 -6.99 10.16 -2.76
CA ARG A 56 -7.19 9.18 -3.84
C ARG A 56 -8.25 8.13 -3.47
N ALA A 57 -8.20 7.61 -2.25
CA ALA A 57 -9.19 6.68 -1.75
C ALA A 57 -10.56 7.35 -1.58
N ILE A 58 -10.58 8.57 -1.01
CA ILE A 58 -11.79 9.39 -0.89
C ILE A 58 -12.39 9.69 -2.28
N ALA A 59 -11.58 10.06 -3.27
CA ALA A 59 -12.06 10.36 -4.62
C ALA A 59 -12.70 9.13 -5.29
N ALA A 60 -12.11 7.94 -5.13
CA ALA A 60 -12.71 6.70 -5.61
C ALA A 60 -14.02 6.38 -4.86
N ALA A 61 -14.01 6.54 -3.52
CA ALA A 61 -15.14 6.25 -2.65
C ALA A 61 -16.35 7.15 -2.94
N ALA A 62 -16.12 8.45 -3.12
CA ALA A 62 -17.13 9.48 -3.39
C ALA A 62 -17.49 9.64 -4.88
N ASN A 63 -17.08 8.69 -5.74
CA ASN A 63 -17.36 8.69 -7.19
C ASN A 63 -16.85 9.93 -7.95
N LEU A 64 -15.78 10.57 -7.46
CA LEU A 64 -15.14 11.69 -8.16
C LEU A 64 -14.27 11.20 -9.33
N VAL A 65 -13.77 9.96 -9.23
CA VAL A 65 -12.98 9.28 -10.28
C VAL A 65 -13.46 7.86 -10.48
N THR A 66 -13.26 7.31 -11.68
CA THR A 66 -13.45 5.87 -11.93
C THR A 66 -12.41 5.05 -11.16
N VAL A 67 -11.13 5.42 -11.30
CA VAL A 67 -9.99 4.76 -10.66
C VAL A 67 -8.97 5.79 -10.22
N ALA A 68 -8.19 5.47 -9.18
CA ALA A 68 -7.02 6.24 -8.77
C ALA A 68 -5.78 5.35 -8.73
N LEU A 69 -4.61 5.93 -8.98
CA LEU A 69 -3.33 5.28 -8.70
C LEU A 69 -2.86 5.62 -7.29
N GLY A 70 -2.38 4.60 -6.57
CA GLY A 70 -1.69 4.75 -5.29
C GLY A 70 -0.23 4.29 -5.40
N SER A 71 0.58 4.67 -4.42
CA SER A 71 1.92 4.13 -4.22
C SER A 71 2.03 3.64 -2.79
N GLU A 72 2.67 2.50 -2.58
CA GLU A 72 2.85 1.94 -1.24
C GLU A 72 4.32 1.59 -1.00
N THR A 73 4.84 2.09 0.11
CA THR A 73 6.08 1.62 0.75
C THR A 73 5.73 0.65 1.87
N ASP A 74 4.80 1.05 2.74
CA ASP A 74 4.18 0.18 3.74
C ASP A 74 2.75 0.67 4.05
N GLY A 75 1.74 -0.13 3.69
CA GLY A 75 0.33 0.15 3.93
C GLY A 75 -0.32 1.30 3.14
N SER A 76 0.42 2.17 2.46
CA SER A 76 -0.10 3.43 1.86
C SER A 76 -1.08 3.29 0.68
N ILE A 77 -1.35 2.08 0.19
CA ILE A 77 -2.47 1.71 -0.68
C ILE A 77 -3.52 0.96 0.13
N LEU A 78 -3.12 -0.08 0.88
CA LEU A 78 -4.01 -0.99 1.58
C LEU A 78 -4.79 -0.30 2.72
N CYS A 79 -4.11 0.39 3.62
CA CYS A 79 -4.71 1.07 4.77
C CYS A 79 -5.74 2.14 4.35
N PRO A 80 -5.40 3.15 3.50
CA PRO A 80 -6.37 4.15 3.12
C PRO A 80 -7.51 3.60 2.25
N ALA A 81 -7.27 2.54 1.46
CA ALA A 81 -8.37 1.92 0.73
C ALA A 81 -9.38 1.28 1.69
N SER A 82 -8.87 0.59 2.71
CA SER A 82 -9.67 -0.01 3.78
C SER A 82 -10.50 1.03 4.55
N ALA A 83 -9.84 2.09 5.02
CA ALA A 83 -10.43 3.19 5.77
C ALA A 83 -11.43 4.05 4.98
N ASN A 84 -11.58 3.81 3.67
CA ASN A 84 -12.52 4.53 2.80
C ASN A 84 -13.48 3.60 2.04
N SER A 85 -13.60 2.34 2.48
CA SER A 85 -14.48 1.32 1.88
C SER A 85 -14.25 1.15 0.37
N VAL A 86 -12.99 1.13 -0.07
CA VAL A 86 -12.61 0.90 -1.46
C VAL A 86 -11.60 -0.24 -1.56
N VAL A 87 -11.44 -0.79 -2.75
CA VAL A 87 -10.44 -1.81 -3.06
C VAL A 87 -9.09 -1.14 -3.25
N GLY A 88 -8.07 -1.67 -2.58
CA GLY A 88 -6.67 -1.31 -2.78
C GLY A 88 -5.89 -2.51 -3.29
N CYS A 89 -5.25 -2.38 -4.45
CA CYS A 89 -4.44 -3.44 -5.05
C CYS A 89 -2.98 -2.99 -5.07
N LYS A 90 -2.18 -3.59 -4.20
CA LYS A 90 -0.73 -3.40 -4.10
C LYS A 90 -0.04 -4.56 -4.83
N PRO A 91 0.62 -4.33 -5.98
CA PRO A 91 1.29 -5.41 -6.69
C PRO A 91 2.63 -5.79 -6.06
N THR A 92 3.22 -6.87 -6.54
CA THR A 92 4.60 -7.26 -6.28
C THR A 92 5.54 -6.11 -6.62
N VAL A 93 6.53 -5.85 -5.77
CA VAL A 93 7.60 -4.90 -6.10
C VAL A 93 8.35 -5.42 -7.31
N GLY A 94 8.32 -4.64 -8.39
CA GLY A 94 8.87 -5.02 -9.69
C GLY A 94 7.83 -5.43 -10.73
N LEU A 95 6.55 -5.61 -10.38
CA LEU A 95 5.53 -5.86 -11.40
C LEU A 95 5.11 -4.58 -12.15
N THR A 96 5.10 -3.45 -11.45
CA THR A 96 4.80 -2.12 -12.00
C THR A 96 5.99 -1.20 -11.80
N SER A 97 6.25 -0.35 -12.80
CA SER A 97 7.38 0.59 -12.77
C SER A 97 7.17 1.71 -11.75
N ARG A 98 8.25 2.07 -11.05
CA ARG A 98 8.35 3.23 -10.18
C ARG A 98 9.01 4.44 -10.85
N ALA A 99 9.42 4.33 -12.13
CA ALA A 99 10.07 5.43 -12.84
C ALA A 99 9.15 6.67 -12.94
N GLY A 100 9.68 7.83 -12.52
CA GLY A 100 8.93 9.09 -12.48
C GLY A 100 8.04 9.27 -11.24
N VAL A 101 8.13 8.39 -10.25
CA VAL A 101 7.47 8.52 -8.94
C VAL A 101 8.49 9.00 -7.91
N ILE A 102 8.10 9.96 -7.05
CA ILE A 102 8.95 10.41 -5.92
C ILE A 102 9.08 9.23 -4.95
N PRO A 103 10.30 8.74 -4.66
CA PRO A 103 10.48 7.48 -3.95
C PRO A 103 10.57 7.64 -2.42
N ILE A 104 10.33 6.54 -1.71
CA ILE A 104 10.86 6.29 -0.36
C ILE A 104 11.90 5.18 -0.40
N SER A 105 11.52 3.98 -0.80
CA SER A 105 12.40 2.81 -0.82
C SER A 105 12.22 2.00 -2.09
N PRO A 106 13.23 1.93 -2.98
CA PRO A 106 13.16 1.08 -4.16
C PRO A 106 12.94 -0.42 -3.87
N ARG A 107 13.17 -0.88 -2.64
CA ARG A 107 12.94 -2.26 -2.19
C ARG A 107 11.47 -2.56 -1.88
N GLN A 108 10.69 -1.54 -1.49
CA GLN A 108 9.29 -1.69 -1.06
C GLN A 108 8.30 -0.96 -1.95
N ASP A 109 8.71 0.16 -2.54
CA ASP A 109 7.87 1.03 -3.33
C ASP A 109 7.29 0.29 -4.52
N THR A 110 5.98 0.44 -4.70
CA THR A 110 5.26 -0.06 -5.85
C THR A 110 4.09 0.84 -6.17
N VAL A 111 3.67 0.88 -7.44
CA VAL A 111 2.47 1.62 -7.87
C VAL A 111 1.33 0.62 -8.07
N GLY A 112 0.21 0.91 -7.43
CA GLY A 112 -0.99 0.08 -7.52
C GLY A 112 -2.25 0.90 -7.76
N ALA A 113 -3.40 0.25 -7.64
CA ALA A 113 -4.70 0.83 -7.93
C ALA A 113 -5.54 0.98 -6.66
N ILE A 114 -6.30 2.07 -6.58
CA ILE A 114 -7.35 2.29 -5.58
C ILE A 114 -8.65 2.52 -6.34
N THR A 115 -9.64 1.64 -6.15
CA THR A 115 -10.85 1.57 -6.98
C THR A 115 -12.05 1.11 -6.16
N ARG A 116 -13.27 1.24 -6.67
CA ARG A 116 -14.45 0.80 -5.91
C ARG A 116 -14.67 -0.71 -5.93
N MET A 117 -14.12 -1.40 -6.91
CA MET A 117 -14.35 -2.83 -7.12
C MET A 117 -13.09 -3.54 -7.61
N VAL A 118 -12.94 -4.83 -7.30
CA VAL A 118 -11.78 -5.63 -7.69
C VAL A 118 -11.61 -5.65 -9.21
N ALA A 119 -12.71 -5.73 -9.96
CA ALA A 119 -12.67 -5.69 -11.42
C ALA A 119 -11.96 -4.44 -11.97
N ASP A 120 -12.24 -3.25 -11.43
CA ASP A 120 -11.62 -2.00 -11.86
C ASP A 120 -10.11 -2.00 -11.55
N ALA A 121 -9.73 -2.46 -10.34
CA ALA A 121 -8.32 -2.59 -9.97
C ALA A 121 -7.54 -3.52 -10.92
N VAL A 122 -8.16 -4.63 -11.34
CA VAL A 122 -7.57 -5.60 -12.28
C VAL A 122 -7.42 -5.00 -13.67
N HIS A 123 -8.39 -4.23 -14.15
CA HIS A 123 -8.27 -3.51 -15.42
C HIS A 123 -7.11 -2.50 -15.41
N VAL A 124 -6.91 -1.80 -14.28
CA VAL A 124 -5.76 -0.91 -14.11
C VAL A 124 -4.45 -1.70 -14.10
N LEU A 125 -4.38 -2.79 -13.33
CA LEU A 125 -3.18 -3.63 -13.23
C LEU A 125 -2.74 -4.16 -14.61
N ASP A 126 -3.69 -4.63 -15.42
CA ASP A 126 -3.45 -5.07 -16.80
C ASP A 126 -2.76 -4.01 -17.66
N ILE A 127 -3.14 -2.75 -17.47
CA ILE A 127 -2.57 -1.63 -18.20
C ILE A 127 -1.18 -1.30 -17.65
N ILE A 128 -1.00 -1.21 -16.33
CA ILE A 128 0.23 -0.66 -15.75
C ILE A 128 1.36 -1.67 -15.57
N ALA A 129 1.08 -2.97 -15.49
CA ALA A 129 2.08 -4.03 -15.29
C ALA A 129 2.95 -4.31 -16.53
N GLY A 130 4.26 -4.45 -16.32
CA GLY A 130 5.22 -4.81 -17.39
C GLY A 130 6.58 -4.14 -17.24
N THR A 131 7.49 -4.55 -18.12
CA THR A 131 8.89 -4.12 -18.07
C THR A 131 9.05 -2.65 -18.47
N ASP A 132 9.86 -1.93 -17.72
CA ASP A 132 10.31 -0.57 -17.99
C ASP A 132 11.84 -0.49 -17.90
N PRO A 133 12.54 -0.12 -18.99
CA PRO A 133 14.00 0.07 -18.98
C PRO A 133 14.52 1.09 -17.96
N LEU A 134 13.66 2.00 -17.50
CA LEU A 134 14.00 3.02 -16.50
C LEU A 134 13.86 2.53 -15.05
N ASP A 135 13.38 1.31 -14.85
CA ASP A 135 13.24 0.68 -13.55
C ASP A 135 13.67 -0.78 -13.58
N SER A 136 14.91 -1.02 -13.17
CA SER A 136 15.54 -2.35 -13.23
C SER A 136 14.81 -3.43 -12.43
N ALA A 137 13.99 -3.08 -11.44
CA ALA A 137 13.24 -4.10 -10.71
C ALA A 137 12.07 -4.67 -11.54
N THR A 138 11.73 -4.05 -12.68
CA THR A 138 10.72 -4.54 -13.62
C THR A 138 11.27 -5.43 -14.73
N ASN A 139 12.58 -5.71 -14.75
CA ASN A 139 13.22 -6.51 -15.82
C ASN A 139 12.57 -7.87 -16.07
N ASP A 140 11.95 -8.48 -15.05
CA ASP A 140 11.27 -9.77 -15.15
C ASP A 140 9.73 -9.66 -15.16
N ALA A 141 9.17 -8.44 -15.12
CA ALA A 141 7.72 -8.23 -14.96
C ALA A 141 6.89 -8.96 -16.03
N ASP A 142 7.30 -8.90 -17.30
CA ASP A 142 6.57 -9.55 -18.38
C ASP A 142 6.62 -11.09 -18.34
N LYS A 143 7.62 -11.68 -17.66
CA LYS A 143 7.68 -13.14 -17.44
C LYS A 143 6.62 -13.62 -16.44
N HIS A 144 6.18 -12.72 -15.57
CA HIS A 144 5.23 -13.01 -14.51
C HIS A 144 3.79 -12.60 -14.87
N LYS A 145 3.59 -12.00 -16.04
CA LYS A 145 2.27 -11.64 -16.53
C LYS A 145 1.58 -12.85 -17.16
N PRO A 146 0.28 -13.07 -16.86
CA PRO A 146 -0.49 -14.10 -17.54
C PRO A 146 -0.68 -13.75 -19.03
N GLN A 147 -0.64 -14.76 -19.90
CA GLN A 147 -0.64 -14.62 -21.36
C GLN A 147 -1.82 -13.80 -21.93
N HIS A 148 -2.97 -13.80 -21.24
CA HIS A 148 -4.19 -13.09 -21.64
C HIS A 148 -4.59 -11.97 -20.66
N GLY A 149 -3.63 -11.49 -19.87
CA GLY A 149 -3.87 -10.48 -18.84
C GLY A 149 -4.55 -11.05 -17.59
N TYR A 150 -4.67 -10.20 -16.58
CA TYR A 150 -5.22 -10.49 -15.27
C TYR A 150 -6.75 -10.57 -15.26
N LYS A 151 -7.43 -9.92 -16.21
CA LYS A 151 -8.92 -9.94 -16.30
C LYS A 151 -9.53 -11.34 -16.32
N GLN A 152 -8.84 -12.33 -16.90
CA GLN A 152 -9.32 -13.72 -16.92
C GLN A 152 -9.41 -14.37 -15.53
N HIS A 153 -8.79 -13.76 -14.51
CA HIS A 153 -8.80 -14.24 -13.13
C HIS A 153 -9.94 -13.63 -12.29
N LEU A 154 -10.82 -12.82 -12.88
CA LEU A 154 -12.06 -12.35 -12.26
C LEU A 154 -13.11 -13.49 -12.22
N ILE A 155 -12.86 -14.48 -11.37
CA ILE A 155 -13.61 -15.73 -11.26
C ILE A 155 -14.51 -15.69 -10.02
N SER A 156 -15.83 -15.75 -10.18
CA SER A 156 -16.79 -15.61 -9.07
C SER A 156 -16.68 -16.72 -8.02
N ASP A 157 -16.26 -17.92 -8.41
CA ASP A 157 -15.98 -19.08 -7.54
C ASP A 157 -14.48 -19.26 -7.24
N GLY A 158 -13.68 -18.20 -7.42
CA GLY A 158 -12.22 -18.22 -7.29
C GLY A 158 -11.67 -18.63 -5.92
N LEU A 159 -12.50 -18.59 -4.86
CA LEU A 159 -12.17 -19.11 -3.53
C LEU A 159 -12.13 -20.65 -3.45
N SER A 160 -12.77 -21.36 -4.37
CA SER A 160 -12.90 -22.81 -4.32
C SER A 160 -11.54 -23.50 -4.29
N GLY A 161 -11.31 -24.29 -3.24
CA GLY A 161 -10.07 -25.03 -3.02
C GLY A 161 -8.88 -24.20 -2.53
N LYS A 162 -9.00 -22.87 -2.46
CA LYS A 162 -7.92 -21.97 -2.03
C LYS A 162 -7.67 -22.10 -0.53
N ARG A 163 -6.40 -22.17 -0.14
CA ARG A 163 -5.94 -22.37 1.25
C ARG A 163 -5.45 -21.07 1.85
N LEU A 164 -6.14 -20.59 2.86
CA LEU A 164 -6.02 -19.24 3.38
C LEU A 164 -5.61 -19.27 4.86
N ARG A 165 -4.49 -18.63 5.20
CA ARG A 165 -3.99 -18.54 6.58
C ARG A 165 -4.65 -17.37 7.32
N ILE A 166 -5.11 -17.57 8.56
CA ILE A 166 -5.69 -16.51 9.43
C ILE A 166 -4.91 -16.31 10.73
N LEU A 167 -4.29 -15.15 10.94
CA LEU A 167 -3.58 -14.87 12.19
C LEU A 167 -4.55 -14.42 13.31
N ARG A 168 -5.11 -15.38 14.04
CA ARG A 168 -6.14 -15.17 15.09
C ARG A 168 -5.68 -14.45 16.37
N THR A 169 -4.46 -13.92 16.38
CA THR A 169 -3.86 -13.27 17.55
C THR A 169 -3.49 -11.82 17.24
N SER A 170 -3.61 -10.97 18.25
CA SER A 170 -3.10 -9.59 18.22
C SER A 170 -1.65 -9.55 17.71
N PRO A 171 -1.27 -8.56 16.90
CA PRO A 171 -2.06 -7.38 16.48
C PRO A 171 -2.90 -7.57 15.21
N PHE A 172 -3.06 -8.80 14.71
CA PHE A 172 -3.93 -9.08 13.56
C PHE A 172 -5.38 -9.20 14.04
N PHE A 173 -5.99 -10.38 13.98
CA PHE A 173 -7.31 -10.54 14.55
C PHE A 173 -7.21 -10.69 16.08
N ASN A 174 -8.03 -9.96 16.83
CA ASN A 174 -8.03 -9.99 18.30
C ASN A 174 -9.37 -10.50 18.85
N PHE A 175 -9.57 -11.82 18.80
CA PHE A 175 -10.78 -12.47 19.31
C PHE A 175 -10.80 -12.66 20.84
N THR A 176 -9.72 -12.28 21.54
CA THR A 176 -9.54 -12.51 22.99
C THR A 176 -9.60 -11.23 23.83
N GLY A 177 -9.67 -10.05 23.20
CA GLY A 177 -9.74 -8.76 23.86
C GLY A 177 -11.16 -8.17 23.92
N GLN A 178 -11.38 -7.22 24.84
CA GLN A 178 -12.59 -6.37 24.92
C GLN A 178 -12.68 -5.31 23.80
N PHE A 179 -11.69 -5.23 22.92
CA PHE A 179 -11.72 -4.32 21.78
C PHE A 179 -12.64 -4.88 20.69
N ASP A 180 -13.80 -4.22 20.62
CA ASP A 180 -14.78 -4.12 19.55
C ASP A 180 -15.35 -5.45 19.00
N SER A 181 -16.45 -5.87 19.64
CA SER A 181 -17.22 -7.06 19.26
C SER A 181 -17.66 -7.07 17.81
N ASP A 182 -17.79 -5.89 17.18
CA ASP A 182 -18.44 -5.74 15.89
C ASP A 182 -17.52 -6.15 14.75
N TYR A 183 -16.23 -5.77 14.82
CA TYR A 183 -15.20 -6.24 13.89
C TYR A 183 -15.04 -7.75 13.94
N ASN A 184 -14.91 -8.31 15.15
CA ASN A 184 -14.71 -9.75 15.34
C ASN A 184 -15.91 -10.55 14.81
N THR A 185 -17.13 -10.08 15.09
CA THR A 185 -18.36 -10.72 14.59
C THR A 185 -18.42 -10.68 13.06
N ALA A 186 -18.07 -9.54 12.45
CA ALA A 186 -18.03 -9.41 11.01
C ALA A 186 -16.96 -10.32 10.38
N TYR A 187 -15.74 -10.35 10.92
CA TYR A 187 -14.68 -11.23 10.41
C TYR A 187 -15.03 -12.72 10.54
N GLU A 188 -15.65 -13.16 11.63
CA GLU A 188 -16.15 -14.55 11.75
C GLU A 188 -17.21 -14.87 10.69
N LYS A 189 -18.11 -13.94 10.39
CA LYS A 189 -19.07 -14.09 9.30
C LYS A 189 -18.36 -14.20 7.94
N HIS A 190 -17.29 -13.44 7.73
CA HIS A 190 -16.49 -13.53 6.50
C HIS A 190 -15.72 -14.84 6.41
N PHE A 191 -15.17 -15.35 7.51
CA PHE A 191 -14.56 -16.67 7.55
C PHE A 191 -15.55 -17.78 7.22
N LYS A 192 -16.81 -17.65 7.69
CA LYS A 192 -17.87 -18.55 7.25
C LYS A 192 -18.14 -18.42 5.76
N THR A 193 -18.28 -17.19 5.25
CA THR A 193 -18.51 -16.92 3.82
C THR A 193 -17.42 -17.54 2.94
N ILE A 194 -16.16 -17.42 3.35
CA ILE A 194 -15.02 -18.01 2.65
C ILE A 194 -15.13 -19.54 2.61
N LYS A 195 -15.47 -20.19 3.73
CA LYS A 195 -15.68 -21.65 3.78
C LYS A 195 -16.87 -22.10 2.94
N ASP A 196 -17.98 -21.37 3.00
CA ASP A 196 -19.19 -21.66 2.23
C ASP A 196 -18.93 -21.56 0.71
N ASN A 197 -17.97 -20.73 0.29
CA ASN A 197 -17.50 -20.61 -1.10
C ASN A 197 -16.29 -21.52 -1.42
N GLY A 198 -16.07 -22.57 -0.62
CA GLY A 198 -15.08 -23.61 -0.90
C GLY A 198 -13.64 -23.28 -0.49
N GLY A 199 -13.40 -22.14 0.15
CA GLY A 199 -12.10 -21.79 0.71
C GLY A 199 -11.75 -22.61 1.96
N VAL A 200 -10.49 -22.98 2.09
CA VAL A 200 -9.95 -23.75 3.22
C VAL A 200 -9.20 -22.81 4.16
N LEU A 201 -9.74 -22.59 5.36
CA LEU A 201 -9.09 -21.77 6.38
C LEU A 201 -8.10 -22.60 7.20
N VAL A 202 -6.89 -22.07 7.39
CA VAL A 202 -5.81 -22.70 8.16
C VAL A 202 -5.44 -21.79 9.32
N ASP A 203 -5.71 -22.23 10.55
CA ASP A 203 -5.69 -21.37 11.75
C ASP A 203 -4.48 -21.63 12.69
N ASN A 204 -3.88 -22.83 12.62
CA ASN A 204 -2.92 -23.34 13.60
C ASN A 204 -1.45 -23.27 13.15
N LEU A 205 -1.05 -22.21 12.45
CA LEU A 205 0.34 -22.05 12.00
C LEU A 205 0.96 -20.75 12.53
N VAL A 206 2.11 -20.86 13.18
CA VAL A 206 2.85 -19.69 13.63
C VAL A 206 3.75 -19.20 12.49
N ILE A 207 3.77 -17.89 12.26
CA ILE A 207 4.79 -17.28 11.40
C ILE A 207 6.05 -17.04 12.24
N PRO A 208 7.20 -17.68 11.94
CA PRO A 208 8.42 -17.45 12.68
C PRO A 208 8.81 -15.97 12.66
N ASN A 209 9.27 -15.48 13.82
CA ASN A 209 9.69 -14.08 14.00
C ASN A 209 8.60 -13.04 13.69
N ILE A 210 7.31 -13.40 13.74
CA ILE A 210 6.22 -12.48 13.40
C ILE A 210 6.28 -11.17 14.18
N SER A 211 6.59 -11.21 15.47
CA SER A 211 6.74 -10.01 16.31
C SER A 211 7.87 -9.09 15.84
N THR A 212 8.96 -9.66 15.30
CA THR A 212 10.08 -8.89 14.74
C THR A 212 9.76 -8.37 13.35
N ILE A 213 9.06 -9.17 12.52
CA ILE A 213 8.63 -8.78 11.17
C ILE A 213 7.73 -7.54 11.25
N ILE A 214 6.79 -7.54 12.20
CA ILE A 214 5.80 -6.48 12.32
C ILE A 214 6.25 -5.26 13.11
N ASP A 215 7.46 -5.30 13.69
CA ASP A 215 8.04 -4.17 14.39
C ASP A 215 8.99 -3.41 13.46
N PHE A 216 8.62 -2.17 13.16
CA PHE A 216 9.32 -1.28 12.24
C PHE A 216 10.80 -1.03 12.61
N ASN A 217 11.13 -1.07 13.90
CA ASN A 217 12.49 -0.87 14.39
C ASN A 217 13.25 -2.19 14.50
N LEU A 218 12.67 -3.23 15.10
CA LEU A 218 13.33 -4.52 15.33
C LEU A 218 13.59 -5.29 14.03
N SER A 219 12.71 -5.14 13.03
CA SER A 219 12.94 -5.68 11.68
C SER A 219 14.16 -5.04 10.99
N GLY A 220 14.52 -3.82 11.38
CA GLY A 220 15.49 -2.98 10.68
C GLY A 220 14.88 -2.18 9.53
N GLU A 221 13.55 -2.22 9.35
CA GLU A 221 12.85 -1.53 8.27
C GLU A 221 13.06 -0.02 8.34
N LYS A 222 12.90 0.60 9.51
CA LYS A 222 13.15 2.03 9.71
C LYS A 222 14.53 2.45 9.20
N LEU A 223 15.57 1.74 9.64
CA LEU A 223 16.95 2.07 9.29
C LEU A 223 17.21 1.87 7.79
N ALA A 224 16.62 0.84 7.17
CA ALA A 224 16.69 0.64 5.73
C ALA A 224 15.99 1.78 4.97
N LEU A 225 14.77 2.16 5.36
CA LEU A 225 14.03 3.26 4.71
C LEU A 225 14.76 4.59 4.81
N LEU A 226 15.34 4.94 5.96
CA LEU A 226 16.12 6.19 6.13
C LEU A 226 17.31 6.26 5.17
N ALA A 227 18.02 5.15 5.00
CA ALA A 227 19.16 5.04 4.09
C ALA A 227 18.72 5.07 2.62
N GLU A 228 17.69 4.29 2.27
CA GLU A 228 17.18 4.13 0.91
C GLU A 228 16.53 5.43 0.42
N PHE A 229 15.76 6.14 1.27
CA PHE A 229 15.16 7.43 0.94
C PHE A 229 16.20 8.47 0.56
N LYS A 230 17.28 8.59 1.34
CA LYS A 230 18.37 9.54 1.06
C LYS A 230 18.97 9.31 -0.33
N ILE A 231 19.20 8.04 -0.70
CA ILE A 231 19.77 7.68 -2.01
C ILE A 231 18.74 7.91 -3.12
N ALA A 232 17.53 7.38 -2.96
CA ALA A 232 16.51 7.37 -3.99
C ALA A 232 15.98 8.79 -4.28
N LEU A 233 15.78 9.61 -3.24
CA LEU A 233 15.39 11.01 -3.42
C LEU A 233 16.45 11.80 -4.18
N LYS A 234 17.74 11.60 -3.86
CA LYS A 234 18.83 12.24 -4.59
C LYS A 234 18.77 11.89 -6.09
N ALA A 235 18.66 10.61 -6.41
CA ALA A 235 18.55 10.15 -7.79
C ALA A 235 17.33 10.76 -8.50
N TYR A 236 16.17 10.80 -7.83
CA TYR A 236 14.98 11.44 -8.39
C TYR A 236 15.17 12.93 -8.69
N LEU A 237 15.78 13.69 -7.76
CA LEU A 237 16.03 15.13 -7.95
C LEU A 237 17.00 15.39 -9.12
N GLU A 238 17.98 14.50 -9.34
CA GLU A 238 18.93 14.59 -10.45
C GLU A 238 18.26 14.34 -11.82
N GLU A 239 17.12 13.65 -11.87
CA GLU A 239 16.34 13.47 -13.10
C GLU A 239 15.50 14.70 -13.49
N LEU A 240 15.20 15.59 -12.55
CA LEU A 240 14.33 16.75 -12.80
C LEU A 240 15.03 17.72 -13.76
N THR A 241 14.30 18.18 -14.79
CA THR A 241 14.82 19.20 -15.72
C THR A 241 15.01 20.55 -15.03
N TYR A 242 14.15 20.83 -14.04
CA TYR A 242 14.28 21.98 -13.16
C TYR A 242 13.71 21.63 -11.78
N THR A 243 14.34 22.12 -10.73
CA THR A 243 13.86 22.02 -9.34
C THR A 243 14.44 23.15 -8.50
N PRO A 244 13.67 23.76 -7.58
CA PRO A 244 14.19 24.79 -6.67
C PRO A 244 15.09 24.22 -5.58
N VAL A 245 15.02 22.91 -5.31
CA VAL A 245 15.86 22.19 -4.33
C VAL A 245 16.56 21.01 -5.00
N LYS A 246 17.85 20.82 -4.72
CA LYS A 246 18.70 19.79 -5.34
C LYS A 246 19.16 18.69 -4.38
N SER A 247 18.82 18.80 -3.10
CA SER A 247 19.29 17.88 -2.08
C SER A 247 18.31 17.77 -0.91
N LEU A 248 18.40 16.66 -0.16
CA LEU A 248 17.67 16.49 1.10
C LEU A 248 18.01 17.60 2.11
N SER A 249 19.26 18.07 2.16
CA SER A 249 19.67 19.21 2.98
C SER A 249 18.96 20.51 2.60
N GLU A 250 18.81 20.77 1.30
CA GLU A 250 18.09 21.95 0.82
C GLU A 250 16.59 21.86 1.13
N ILE A 251 15.98 20.68 1.03
CA ILE A 251 14.59 20.47 1.47
C ILE A 251 14.44 20.75 2.95
N ILE A 252 15.31 20.19 3.80
CA ILE A 252 15.28 20.43 5.25
C ILE A 252 15.42 21.91 5.59
N ASN A 253 16.31 22.62 4.89
CA ASN A 253 16.52 24.05 5.07
C ASN A 253 15.37 24.88 4.51
N PHE A 254 14.78 24.50 3.38
CA PHE A 254 13.59 25.14 2.84
C PHE A 254 12.47 25.08 3.87
N ASN A 255 12.20 23.89 4.42
CA ASN A 255 11.12 23.69 5.38
C ASN A 255 11.27 24.58 6.63
N LYS A 256 12.51 24.76 7.13
CA LYS A 256 12.77 25.63 8.29
C LYS A 256 12.50 27.11 8.01
N ASN A 257 12.62 27.53 6.76
CA ASN A 257 12.49 28.93 6.35
C ASN A 257 11.17 29.23 5.64
N ASN A 258 10.28 28.24 5.54
CA ASN A 258 8.99 28.37 4.87
C ASN A 258 7.84 28.19 5.88
N THR A 259 6.98 29.20 6.00
CA THR A 259 5.87 29.20 6.96
C THR A 259 4.74 28.23 6.58
N GLU A 260 4.59 27.90 5.30
CA GLU A 260 3.55 26.98 4.80
C GLU A 260 3.84 25.52 5.16
N GLU A 261 5.12 25.19 5.39
CA GLU A 261 5.56 23.85 5.80
C GLU A 261 5.21 23.53 7.28
N VAL A 262 4.80 24.55 8.04
CA VAL A 262 4.32 24.46 9.43
C VAL A 262 5.22 23.59 10.32
N ILE A 263 6.53 23.74 10.16
CA ILE A 263 7.55 22.94 10.86
C ILE A 263 7.44 23.02 12.38
N ASP A 264 7.00 24.16 12.92
CA ASP A 264 6.83 24.32 14.37
C ASP A 264 5.71 23.44 14.97
N LYS A 265 4.80 22.91 14.12
CA LYS A 265 3.69 22.05 14.55
C LYS A 265 3.93 20.57 14.28
N ILE A 266 4.39 20.23 13.08
CA ILE A 266 4.51 18.83 12.61
C ILE A 266 5.96 18.34 12.64
N GLY A 267 6.93 19.25 12.50
CA GLY A 267 8.34 18.89 12.40
C GLY A 267 8.72 18.20 11.08
N GLN A 268 9.89 17.55 11.11
CA GLN A 268 10.50 16.83 9.98
C GLN A 268 11.56 15.81 10.46
N GLY A 269 11.27 15.14 11.58
CA GLY A 269 12.20 14.24 12.27
C GLY A 269 12.82 13.17 11.36
N PRO A 270 12.02 12.38 10.62
CA PRO A 270 12.54 11.35 9.72
C PRO A 270 13.41 11.90 8.59
N LEU A 271 13.13 13.10 8.06
CA LEU A 271 14.01 13.76 7.07
C LEU A 271 15.39 14.07 7.67
N LEU A 272 15.42 14.55 8.92
CA LEU A 272 16.66 14.81 9.66
C LEU A 272 17.43 13.51 9.99
N GLU A 273 16.71 12.45 10.36
CA GLU A 273 17.30 11.12 10.59
C GLU A 273 17.89 10.53 9.30
N ALA A 274 17.16 10.64 8.18
CA ALA A 274 17.62 10.17 6.88
C ALA A 274 18.87 10.94 6.44
N TYR A 275 18.88 12.27 6.63
CA TYR A 275 20.06 13.10 6.33
C TYR A 275 21.31 12.64 7.10
N LYS A 276 21.17 12.29 8.37
CA LYS A 276 22.27 11.81 9.23
C LYS A 276 22.69 10.37 8.95
N THR A 277 21.81 9.56 8.36
CA THR A 277 22.08 8.15 8.11
C THR A 277 23.18 8.00 7.05
N ASP A 278 24.18 7.16 7.36
CA ASP A 278 25.17 6.66 6.40
C ASP A 278 24.65 5.38 5.76
N PRO A 279 24.24 5.42 4.47
CA PRO A 279 23.68 4.27 3.77
C PRO A 279 24.67 3.11 3.60
N THR A 280 25.97 3.37 3.76
CA THR A 280 27.04 2.36 3.61
C THR A 280 27.46 1.72 4.93
N SER A 281 26.89 2.18 6.05
CA SER A 281 27.28 1.70 7.37
C SER A 281 26.97 0.20 7.54
N PRO A 282 27.79 -0.54 8.33
CA PRO A 282 27.53 -1.96 8.61
C PRO A 282 26.14 -2.22 9.22
N ALA A 283 25.60 -1.25 9.97
CA ALA A 283 24.27 -1.35 10.57
C ALA A 283 23.16 -1.35 9.50
N VAL A 284 23.24 -0.48 8.49
CA VAL A 284 22.29 -0.44 7.37
C VAL A 284 22.39 -1.72 6.53
N ILE A 285 23.60 -2.17 6.21
CA ILE A 285 23.83 -3.42 5.46
C ILE A 285 23.21 -4.61 6.22
N LYS A 286 23.41 -4.67 7.54
CA LYS A 286 22.83 -5.70 8.40
C LYS A 286 21.30 -5.61 8.44
N ALA A 287 20.73 -4.41 8.55
CA ALA A 287 19.29 -4.20 8.55
C ALA A 287 18.64 -4.70 7.25
N ILE A 288 19.19 -4.31 6.09
CA ILE A 288 18.70 -4.77 4.78
C ILE A 288 18.80 -6.30 4.65
N SER A 289 19.91 -6.89 5.11
CA SER A 289 20.08 -8.35 5.13
C SER A 289 19.05 -9.04 6.05
N ASN A 290 18.77 -8.44 7.21
CA ASN A 290 17.79 -8.93 8.17
C ASN A 290 16.38 -8.95 7.58
N LEU A 291 15.96 -7.90 6.87
CA LEU A 291 14.65 -7.85 6.19
C LEU A 291 14.46 -9.00 5.20
N ARG A 292 15.49 -9.31 4.40
CA ARG A 292 15.48 -10.47 3.48
C ARG A 292 15.40 -11.79 4.23
N ASN A 293 16.13 -11.92 5.34
CA ASN A 293 16.10 -13.15 6.14
C ASN A 293 14.74 -13.34 6.83
N LEU A 294 14.16 -12.29 7.41
CA LEU A 294 12.84 -12.31 8.04
C LEU A 294 11.74 -12.67 7.02
N SER A 295 11.82 -12.09 5.82
CA SER A 295 10.97 -12.44 4.68
C SER A 295 11.02 -13.95 4.35
N LYS A 296 12.24 -14.46 4.09
CA LYS A 296 12.48 -15.84 3.68
C LYS A 296 12.13 -16.87 4.76
N GLN A 297 12.55 -16.61 6.01
CA GLN A 297 12.40 -17.56 7.12
C GLN A 297 11.06 -17.42 7.86
N GLY A 298 10.36 -16.30 7.65
CA GLY A 298 9.03 -16.05 8.20
C GLY A 298 7.93 -16.36 7.19
N PHE A 299 7.44 -15.33 6.51
CA PHE A 299 6.26 -15.42 5.64
C PHE A 299 6.44 -16.42 4.48
N GLU A 300 7.54 -16.33 3.71
CA GLU A 300 7.73 -17.21 2.53
C GLU A 300 7.79 -18.69 2.94
N LYS A 301 8.53 -19.00 3.99
CA LYS A 301 8.66 -20.37 4.50
C LYS A 301 7.31 -20.95 4.86
N VAL A 302 6.48 -20.20 5.59
CA VAL A 302 5.16 -20.68 6.04
C VAL A 302 4.22 -20.91 4.87
N ILE A 303 4.17 -19.96 3.92
CA ILE A 303 3.30 -20.09 2.74
C ILE A 303 3.71 -21.31 1.91
N ASN A 304 5.00 -21.48 1.63
CA ASN A 304 5.51 -22.59 0.83
C ASN A 304 5.36 -23.95 1.53
N ASP A 305 5.83 -24.09 2.77
CA ASP A 305 5.85 -25.37 3.49
C ASP A 305 4.43 -25.93 3.71
N ASN A 306 3.43 -25.05 3.79
CA ASN A 306 2.04 -25.43 4.09
C ASN A 306 1.11 -25.34 2.86
N LYS A 307 1.67 -25.03 1.68
CA LYS A 307 0.94 -24.88 0.41
C LYS A 307 -0.26 -23.96 0.58
N LEU A 308 -0.01 -22.74 1.07
CA LEU A 308 -1.02 -21.72 1.26
C LEU A 308 -1.09 -20.84 0.01
N ASP A 309 -2.29 -20.40 -0.34
CA ASP A 309 -2.54 -19.51 -1.47
C ASP A 309 -2.50 -18.04 -1.05
N ALA A 310 -2.93 -17.73 0.18
CA ALA A 310 -2.84 -16.38 0.74
C ALA A 310 -2.86 -16.36 2.27
N LEU A 311 -2.47 -15.20 2.81
CA LEU A 311 -2.64 -14.79 4.19
C LEU A 311 -3.74 -13.74 4.27
N LEU A 312 -4.62 -13.93 5.25
CA LEU A 312 -5.66 -12.99 5.62
C LEU A 312 -5.22 -12.21 6.85
N ILE A 313 -5.30 -10.89 6.74
CA ILE A 313 -5.14 -9.97 7.87
C ILE A 313 -6.31 -8.97 7.86
N PRO A 314 -6.72 -8.43 9.02
CA PRO A 314 -7.74 -7.38 9.04
C PRO A 314 -7.30 -6.16 8.22
N GLY A 315 -8.26 -5.41 7.71
CA GLY A 315 -8.02 -4.14 7.04
C GLY A 315 -8.40 -2.98 7.96
N THR A 316 -7.62 -2.75 9.01
CA THR A 316 -7.83 -1.64 9.95
C THR A 316 -6.56 -0.79 10.05
N ASP A 317 -6.67 0.45 10.52
CA ASP A 317 -5.52 1.34 10.67
C ASP A 317 -4.45 0.80 11.63
N ALA A 318 -4.82 -0.10 12.54
CA ALA A 318 -3.91 -0.76 13.47
C ALA A 318 -3.20 -2.00 12.87
N THR A 319 -3.53 -2.40 11.64
CA THR A 319 -3.01 -3.64 11.05
C THR A 319 -1.56 -3.45 10.58
N PRO A 320 -0.61 -4.29 11.02
CA PRO A 320 0.74 -4.26 10.50
C PRO A 320 0.83 -4.84 9.09
N HIS A 321 0.99 -3.96 8.10
CA HIS A 321 1.13 -4.31 6.68
C HIS A 321 2.56 -4.67 6.26
N ASN A 322 3.55 -4.38 7.09
CA ASN A 322 4.96 -4.68 6.86
C ASN A 322 5.26 -6.16 6.56
N ILE A 323 4.42 -7.09 7.01
CA ILE A 323 4.50 -8.51 6.58
C ILE A 323 4.47 -8.67 5.06
N PHE A 324 3.75 -7.81 4.34
CA PHE A 324 3.71 -7.75 2.87
C PHE A 324 4.77 -6.82 2.29
N SER A 325 5.05 -5.72 2.97
CA SER A 325 5.88 -4.63 2.48
C SER A 325 7.37 -4.98 2.45
N ILE A 326 7.93 -5.54 3.53
CA ILE A 326 9.39 -5.77 3.63
C ILE A 326 9.92 -6.75 2.58
N GLY A 327 9.08 -7.71 2.20
CA GLY A 327 9.35 -8.69 1.16
C GLY A 327 8.91 -8.27 -0.23
N GLY A 328 8.17 -7.16 -0.36
CA GLY A 328 7.64 -6.67 -1.64
C GLY A 328 6.57 -7.57 -2.25
N TYR A 329 5.73 -8.18 -1.41
CA TYR A 329 4.70 -9.14 -1.79
C TYR A 329 3.40 -8.46 -2.22
N PRO A 330 2.59 -9.04 -3.13
CA PRO A 330 1.31 -8.46 -3.51
C PRO A 330 0.25 -8.64 -2.42
N ALA A 331 -0.66 -7.69 -2.34
CA ALA A 331 -1.83 -7.77 -1.48
C ALA A 331 -3.01 -6.98 -2.06
N ILE A 332 -4.23 -7.45 -1.80
CA ILE A 332 -5.48 -6.78 -2.17
C ILE A 332 -6.33 -6.63 -0.92
N THR A 333 -6.71 -5.40 -0.57
CA THR A 333 -7.76 -5.15 0.42
C THR A 333 -9.11 -5.02 -0.29
N VAL A 334 -10.14 -5.66 0.27
CA VAL A 334 -11.53 -5.57 -0.19
C VAL A 334 -12.40 -5.09 0.97
N PRO A 335 -13.36 -4.16 0.75
CA PRO A 335 -14.30 -3.76 1.79
C PRO A 335 -14.96 -4.97 2.46
N ALA A 336 -14.98 -4.98 3.79
CA ALA A 336 -15.48 -6.09 4.59
C ALA A 336 -16.62 -5.66 5.52
N GLY A 337 -16.72 -4.39 5.87
CA GLY A 337 -17.84 -3.95 6.68
C GLY A 337 -17.62 -2.58 7.28
N TYR A 338 -18.40 -2.31 8.31
CA TYR A 338 -18.40 -1.05 9.04
C TYR A 338 -18.62 -1.35 10.51
N ASP A 339 -17.98 -0.59 11.38
CA ASP A 339 -18.20 -0.70 12.82
C ASP A 339 -19.46 0.04 13.27
N SER A 340 -19.68 0.11 14.58
CA SER A 340 -20.85 0.76 15.18
C SER A 340 -20.90 2.28 14.94
N ASP A 341 -19.78 2.91 14.62
CA ASP A 341 -19.67 4.33 14.27
C ASP A 341 -19.77 4.56 12.75
N ASP A 342 -20.14 3.53 11.98
CA ASP A 342 -20.22 3.54 10.52
C ASP A 342 -18.85 3.77 9.84
N PHE A 343 -17.75 3.51 10.55
CA PHE A 343 -16.40 3.60 9.99
C PHE A 343 -16.07 2.31 9.22
N PRO A 344 -15.58 2.40 7.97
CA PRO A 344 -15.35 1.22 7.14
C PRO A 344 -14.08 0.47 7.53
N PHE A 345 -14.10 -0.83 7.28
CA PHE A 345 -12.93 -1.69 7.32
C PHE A 345 -12.95 -2.73 6.21
N GLY A 346 -11.78 -3.30 5.94
CA GLY A 346 -11.54 -4.24 4.86
C GLY A 346 -11.04 -5.58 5.35
N LEU A 347 -10.87 -6.51 4.42
CA LEU A 347 -10.15 -7.76 4.60
C LEU A 347 -9.02 -7.81 3.57
N VAL A 348 -7.80 -8.03 4.03
CA VAL A 348 -6.60 -7.99 3.18
C VAL A 348 -6.17 -9.41 2.85
N PHE A 349 -5.99 -9.68 1.56
CA PHE A 349 -5.48 -10.93 1.03
C PHE A 349 -4.09 -10.70 0.47
N GLY A 350 -3.05 -11.24 1.11
CA GLY A 350 -1.66 -11.13 0.65
C GLY A 350 -1.06 -12.48 0.31
N GLY A 351 -0.18 -12.51 -0.69
CA GLY A 351 0.40 -13.73 -1.25
C GLY A 351 1.90 -13.63 -1.42
N LEU A 352 2.53 -14.59 -2.10
CA LEU A 352 3.95 -14.48 -2.46
C LEU A 352 4.13 -13.58 -3.69
N LYS A 353 5.39 -13.21 -3.97
CA LYS A 353 5.71 -12.48 -5.21
C LYS A 353 5.11 -13.18 -6.42
N TYR A 354 4.49 -12.39 -7.29
CA TYR A 354 3.91 -12.83 -8.56
C TYR A 354 2.69 -13.76 -8.44
N THR A 355 2.01 -13.77 -7.28
CA THR A 355 0.74 -14.50 -7.10
C THR A 355 -0.49 -13.62 -7.28
N GLU A 356 -0.39 -12.49 -8.00
CA GLU A 356 -1.52 -11.58 -8.23
C GLU A 356 -2.72 -12.31 -8.84
N THR A 357 -2.51 -13.25 -9.76
CA THR A 357 -3.60 -14.04 -10.37
C THR A 357 -4.43 -14.76 -9.32
N THR A 358 -3.78 -15.48 -8.40
CA THR A 358 -4.42 -16.18 -7.28
C THR A 358 -5.13 -15.21 -6.33
N LEU A 359 -4.50 -14.08 -6.01
CA LEU A 359 -5.09 -13.07 -5.13
C LEU A 359 -6.30 -12.40 -5.75
N ILE A 360 -6.30 -12.18 -7.07
CA ILE A 360 -7.44 -11.64 -7.81
C ILE A 360 -8.63 -12.59 -7.75
N GLU A 361 -8.41 -13.89 -7.98
CA GLU A 361 -9.46 -14.92 -7.87
C GLU A 361 -10.09 -14.91 -6.46
N ILE A 362 -9.26 -14.90 -5.42
CA ILE A 362 -9.69 -14.88 -4.02
C ILE A 362 -10.46 -13.59 -3.72
N ALA A 363 -9.89 -12.42 -4.03
CA ALA A 363 -10.45 -11.13 -3.69
C ALA A 363 -11.76 -10.86 -4.45
N TYR A 364 -11.82 -11.20 -5.75
CA TYR A 364 -13.02 -11.02 -6.55
C TYR A 364 -14.14 -11.94 -6.09
N SER A 365 -13.85 -13.23 -5.86
CA SER A 365 -14.84 -14.17 -5.34
C SER A 365 -15.39 -13.72 -3.98
N PHE A 366 -14.52 -13.24 -3.07
CA PHE A 366 -14.94 -12.67 -1.79
C PHE A 366 -15.80 -11.41 -1.95
N GLU A 367 -15.40 -10.48 -2.83
CA GLU A 367 -16.17 -9.27 -3.14
C GLU A 367 -17.57 -9.63 -3.63
N GLN A 368 -17.69 -10.55 -4.60
CA GLN A 368 -18.98 -10.95 -5.17
C GLN A 368 -19.88 -11.67 -4.16
N ALA A 369 -19.30 -12.44 -3.23
CA ALA A 369 -20.05 -13.14 -2.19
C ALA A 369 -20.57 -12.19 -1.09
N THR A 370 -19.92 -11.05 -0.87
CA THR A 370 -20.22 -10.17 0.27
C THR A 370 -20.88 -8.86 -0.13
N LEU A 371 -20.47 -8.26 -1.26
CA LEU A 371 -20.89 -6.94 -1.73
C LEU A 371 -20.89 -5.89 -0.60
N ALA A 372 -19.87 -5.97 0.28
CA ALA A 372 -19.89 -5.25 1.56
C ALA A 372 -19.73 -3.73 1.43
N ARG A 373 -19.21 -3.23 0.30
CA ARG A 373 -19.05 -1.80 0.06
C ARG A 373 -20.41 -1.10 0.04
N ARG A 374 -20.53 -0.02 0.82
CA ARG A 374 -21.58 0.99 0.72
C ARG A 374 -20.95 2.31 0.25
N ALA A 375 -21.64 3.01 -0.66
CA ALA A 375 -21.22 4.36 -1.03
C ALA A 375 -21.37 5.29 0.19
N PRO A 376 -20.43 6.23 0.42
CA PRO A 376 -20.56 7.18 1.51
C PRO A 376 -21.77 8.10 1.28
N ASP A 377 -22.50 8.41 2.34
CA ASP A 377 -23.58 9.39 2.29
C ASP A 377 -23.01 10.82 2.27
N VAL A 378 -22.84 11.37 1.08
CA VAL A 378 -22.40 12.76 0.86
C VAL A 378 -23.54 13.79 1.00
N SER A 379 -24.78 13.32 1.23
CA SER A 379 -25.98 14.15 1.40
C SER A 379 -26.28 14.47 2.87
N ALA A 380 -25.69 13.72 3.80
CA ALA A 380 -25.69 14.05 5.21
C ALA A 380 -25.26 15.52 5.35
N LYS A 381 -26.17 16.36 5.83
CA LYS A 381 -25.92 17.80 6.06
C LYS A 381 -24.53 17.92 6.68
N LEU A 382 -23.69 18.82 6.15
CA LEU A 382 -22.47 19.28 6.81
C LEU A 382 -22.82 19.76 8.24
N ILE A 383 -22.90 18.83 9.19
CA ILE A 383 -23.11 19.08 10.61
C ILE A 383 -21.85 18.60 11.31
N ARG A 384 -20.81 19.39 11.13
CA ARG A 384 -20.03 19.86 12.27
C ARG A 384 -19.92 21.36 12.10
N LYS A 385 -20.72 22.10 12.87
CA LYS A 385 -20.32 23.46 13.23
C LYS A 385 -18.92 23.33 13.79
N VAL A 386 -17.93 23.88 13.09
CA VAL A 386 -16.70 24.33 13.72
C VAL A 386 -17.10 25.55 14.53
N THR A 387 -17.67 25.32 15.70
CA THR A 387 -17.79 26.31 16.76
C THR A 387 -17.22 25.65 18.00
N ASP A 388 -16.17 26.28 18.51
CA ASP A 388 -15.61 26.20 19.86
C ASP A 388 -14.46 25.22 20.09
N ALA A 389 -13.24 25.68 19.78
CA ALA A 389 -12.08 25.66 20.67
C ALA A 389 -11.06 26.71 20.23
#